data_AF-A0A7C2E2A6-F1
#
_entry.id   AF-A0A7C2E2A6-F1
#
_cell.length_a   1.000
_cell.length_b   1.000
_cell.length_c   1.000
_cell.angle_alpha   90.00
_cell.angle_beta   90.00
_cell.angle_gamma   90.00
#
_symmetry.space_group_name_H-M   'P 1'
#
loop_
_entity.id
_entity.type
_entity.pdbx_description
1 polymer ?
#
loop_
_entity_poly.entity_id
_entity_poly.type
_entity_poly.pdbx_seq_one_letter_code
_entity_poly.pdbx_strand_id
1 'polypeptide(L)' 'MILGLSPQELLGLIVTAAEEKKGFDILVLEVGRLTAVCDYFVILSGRSTVQVKAI' A
#
# COMPACT_ATOMS: atom_id res chain seq x y z
N MET A 1 -17.07 4.82 -2.66
CA MET A 1 -16.84 3.90 -3.78
C MET A 1 -15.70 4.49 -4.59
N ILE A 2 -14.48 4.07 -4.28
CA ILE A 2 -13.30 4.42 -5.07
C ILE A 2 -13.52 3.66 -6.39
N LEU A 3 -13.50 4.40 -7.52
CA LEU A 3 -13.92 3.97 -8.86
C LEU A 3 -13.37 2.58 -9.25
N GLY A 4 -14.03 1.91 -10.21
CA GLY A 4 -13.85 0.52 -10.64
C GLY A 4 -12.46 0.09 -11.13
N LEU A 5 -11.45 0.32 -10.31
CA LEU A 5 -10.10 -0.20 -10.41
C LEU A 5 -10.11 -1.63 -9.87
N SER A 6 -9.41 -2.51 -10.56
CA SER A 6 -9.06 -3.82 -10.04
C SER A 6 -8.17 -3.68 -8.78
N PRO A 7 -8.18 -4.68 -7.88
CA PRO A 7 -7.30 -4.68 -6.71
C PRO A 7 -5.82 -4.46 -7.06
N GLN A 8 -5.37 -4.96 -8.22
CA GLN A 8 -4.00 -4.82 -8.70
C GLN A 8 -3.69 -3.39 -9.15
N GLU A 9 -4.63 -2.70 -9.79
CA GLU A 9 -4.46 -1.29 -10.16
C GLU A 9 -4.42 -0.39 -8.91
N LEU A 10 -5.26 -0.68 -7.93
CA LEU A 10 -5.23 0.03 -6.64
C LEU A 10 -3.91 -0.19 -5.91
N LEU A 11 -3.40 -1.43 -5.90
CA LEU A 11 -2.10 -1.75 -5.33
C LEU A 11 -0.97 -0.94 -5.98
N GLY A 12 -0.96 -0.86 -7.33
CA GLY A 12 0.02 -0.06 -8.06
C GLY A 12 -0.02 1.41 -7.63
N LEU A 13 -1.20 2.00 -7.54
CA LEU A 13 -1.38 3.38 -7.11
C LEU A 13 -0.89 3.61 -5.66
N ILE A 14 -1.16 2.68 -4.75
CA ILE A 14 -0.67 2.76 -3.36
C ILE A 14 0.86 2.73 -3.31
N VAL A 15 1.50 1.83 -4.06
CA VAL A 15 2.98 1.74 -4.10
C VAL A 15 3.57 3.02 -4.67
N THR A 16 3.05 3.52 -5.79
CA THR A 16 3.52 4.78 -6.39
C THR A 16 3.36 5.95 -5.41
N ALA A 17 2.22 6.07 -4.74
CA ALA A 17 2.00 7.13 -3.75
C ALA A 17 2.99 7.04 -2.56
N ALA A 18 3.27 5.82 -2.08
CA ALA A 18 4.26 5.60 -1.03
C ALA A 18 5.67 6.02 -1.47
N GLU A 19 6.07 5.68 -2.70
CA GLU A 19 7.36 6.08 -3.28
C GLU A 19 7.47 7.60 -3.46
N GLU A 20 6.43 8.27 -3.93
CA GLU A 20 6.38 9.74 -4.07
C GLU A 20 6.61 10.45 -2.74
N LYS A 21 6.17 9.84 -1.63
CA LYS A 21 6.37 10.33 -0.26
C LYS A 21 7.65 9.83 0.40
N LYS A 22 8.53 9.20 -0.38
CA LYS A 22 9.82 8.64 0.05
C LYS A 22 9.67 7.57 1.14
N GLY A 23 8.56 6.84 1.13
CA GLY A 23 8.44 5.59 1.87
C GLY A 23 9.47 4.58 1.37
N PHE A 24 9.97 3.73 2.25
CA PHE A 24 11.01 2.74 1.93
C PHE A 24 10.66 1.38 2.54
N ASP A 25 11.41 0.33 2.18
CA ASP A 25 11.14 -1.05 2.57
C ASP A 25 9.70 -1.50 2.26
N ILE A 26 9.18 -1.11 1.10
CA ILE A 26 7.82 -1.45 0.67
C ILE A 26 7.75 -2.96 0.39
N LEU A 27 6.93 -3.67 1.16
CA LEU A 27 6.63 -5.08 1.05
C LEU A 27 5.15 -5.27 0.76
N VAL A 28 4.85 -5.97 -0.33
CA VAL A 28 3.49 -6.36 -0.70
C VAL A 28 3.30 -7.85 -0.41
N LEU A 29 2.24 -8.19 0.31
CA LEU A 29 1.85 -9.56 0.61
C LEU A 29 0.47 -9.84 0.02
N GLU A 30 0.37 -10.85 -0.84
CA GLU A 30 -0.91 -11.36 -1.32
C GLU A 30 -1.51 -12.31 -0.27
N VAL A 31 -2.62 -11.88 0.33
CA VAL A 31 -3.26 -12.57 1.46
C VAL A 31 -4.71 -12.97 1.19
N GLY A 32 -5.26 -12.65 0.02
CA GLY A 32 -6.65 -12.98 -0.34
C GLY A 32 -6.96 -14.48 -0.33
N ARG A 33 -5.93 -15.34 -0.44
CA ARG A 33 -6.08 -16.80 -0.29
C ARG A 33 -6.07 -17.29 1.17
N LEU A 34 -5.67 -16.44 2.11
CA LEU A 34 -5.51 -16.75 3.53
C LEU A 34 -6.62 -16.14 4.38
N THR A 35 -7.20 -15.01 3.96
CA THR A 35 -8.24 -14.28 4.70
C THR A 35 -9.23 -13.62 3.74
N ALA A 36 -10.49 -13.51 4.17
CA ALA A 36 -11.55 -12.82 3.43
C ALA A 36 -11.60 -11.31 3.71
N VAL A 37 -10.71 -10.78 4.55
CA VAL A 37 -10.70 -9.36 4.94
C VAL A 37 -10.16 -8.45 3.83
N CYS A 38 -9.12 -8.89 3.11
CA CYS A 38 -8.47 -8.12 2.05
C CYS A 38 -7.64 -9.02 1.13
N ASP A 39 -7.35 -8.54 -0.09
CA ASP A 39 -6.50 -9.26 -1.05
C ASP A 39 -5.00 -9.05 -0.81
N TYR A 40 -4.60 -7.86 -0.36
CA TYR A 40 -3.20 -7.46 -0.20
C TYR A 40 -2.95 -6.73 1.13
N PHE A 41 -1.80 -7.00 1.74
CA PHE A 41 -1.17 -6.08 2.69
C PHE A 41 -0.02 -5.34 2.01
N VAL A 42 0.06 -4.04 2.27
CA VAL A 42 1.19 -3.20 1.89
C VAL A 42 1.82 -2.68 3.17
N ILE A 43 3.06 -3.09 3.43
CA ILE A 43 3.83 -2.72 4.61
C ILE A 43 5.00 -1.87 4.13
N LEU A 44 5.25 -0.73 4.77
CA LEU A 44 6.35 0.14 4.41
C LEU A 44 6.84 0.92 5.64
N SER A 45 8.05 1.45 5.53
CA SER A 45 8.74 2.22 6.56
C SER A 45 8.78 3.71 6.21
N GLY A 46 8.71 4.54 7.25
CA GLY A 46 8.98 5.97 7.19
C GLY A 46 10.08 6.36 8.17
N ARG A 47 10.80 7.44 7.90
CA ARG A 47 11.98 7.87 8.67
C ARG A 47 11.63 8.68 9.91
N SER A 48 10.43 9.26 9.98
CA SER A 48 9.94 10.02 11.12
C SER A 48 8.42 9.96 11.21
N THR A 49 7.85 10.26 12.38
CA THR A 49 6.41 10.32 12.58
C THR A 49 5.73 11.36 11.68
N VAL A 50 6.42 12.46 11.37
CA VAL A 50 5.92 13.48 10.43
C VAL A 50 5.85 12.91 9.02
N GLN A 51 6.87 12.17 8.58
CA GLN A 51 6.86 11.53 7.26
C GLN A 51 5.77 10.45 7.19
N VAL A 52 5.66 9.60 8.21
CA VAL A 52 4.63 8.53 8.26
C VAL A 52 3.22 9.10 8.15
N LYS A 53 2.96 10.29 8.71
CA LYS A 53 1.65 10.98 8.56
C LYS A 53 1.43 11.61 7.19
N ALA A 54 2.51 11.84 6.43
CA ALA A 54 2.46 12.47 5.11
C ALA A 54 2.38 11.46 3.96
N ILE A 55 2.76 10.21 4.24
CA ILE A 55 2.48 9.01 3.43
C ILE A 55 1.01 8.65 3.63
#